data_AF-A0A4Q6APW2-F1
#
_entry.id   AF-A0A4Q6APW2-F1
#
_cell.length_a   1.000
_cell.length_b   1.000
_cell.length_c   1.000
_cell.angle_alpha   90.00
_cell.angle_beta   90.00
_cell.angle_gamma   90.00
#
_symmetry.space_group_name_H-M   'P 1'
#
loop_
_entity.id
_entity.type
_entity.pdbx_description
1 polymer ?
#
loop_
_entity_poly.entity_id
_entity_poly.type
_entity_poly.pdbx_seq_one_letter_code
_entity_poly.pdbx_strand_id
1 'polypeptide(L)'
;MKQVSIISVLALVVAIVGCSDIQRHPSRTYMPDMASSRAYETYASTDNLDSHGIKYSRKPVPGTVKRGELFPFPLAKDAAGDSTNYNLAKQVQNPLKALSPVEMHEAERLYLVNCGICHGSKLDGNGPLYNGGNGPYAAAPKNLASDPGVLNMPDGQMFY
;
A
#
# COMPACT_ATOMS: atom_id res chain seq x y z
N MET A 1 -42.54 42.01 -22.22
CA MET A 1 -41.97 41.13 -23.27
C MET A 1 -40.51 40.77 -23.03
N LYS A 2 -39.57 41.73 -22.89
CA LYS A 2 -38.14 41.42 -22.67
C LYS A 2 -37.84 40.56 -21.44
N GLN A 3 -38.51 40.80 -20.30
CA GLN A 3 -38.32 40.02 -19.07
C GLN A 3 -38.83 38.57 -19.17
N VAL A 4 -39.92 38.33 -19.89
CA VAL A 4 -40.49 36.98 -20.10
C VAL A 4 -39.59 36.15 -21.02
N SER A 5 -39.00 36.76 -22.06
CA SER A 5 -38.00 36.09 -22.91
C SER A 5 -36.72 35.73 -22.16
N ILE A 6 -36.24 36.59 -21.24
CA ILE A 6 -35.03 36.29 -20.47
C ILE A 6 -35.27 35.10 -19.53
N ILE A 7 -36.44 35.04 -18.87
CA ILE A 7 -36.78 33.93 -17.98
C ILE A 7 -36.93 32.61 -18.77
N SER A 8 -37.52 32.63 -19.97
CA SER A 8 -37.67 31.40 -20.76
C SER A 8 -36.33 30.86 -21.26
N VAL A 9 -35.41 31.74 -21.68
CA VAL A 9 -34.05 31.35 -22.08
C VAL A 9 -33.27 30.78 -20.89
N LEU A 10 -33.38 31.41 -19.72
CA LEU A 10 -32.68 30.93 -18.51
C LEU A 10 -33.22 29.56 -18.05
N ALA A 11 -34.54 29.36 -18.10
CA ALA A 11 -35.17 28.08 -17.80
C ALA A 11 -34.73 26.98 -18.78
N LEU A 12 -34.60 27.30 -20.07
CA LEU A 12 -34.10 26.36 -21.09
C LEU A 12 -32.64 25.97 -20.82
N VAL A 13 -31.79 26.92 -20.45
CA VAL A 13 -30.38 26.65 -20.09
C VAL A 13 -30.27 25.76 -18.86
N VAL A 14 -31.07 26.02 -17.82
CA VAL A 14 -31.11 25.16 -16.60
C VAL A 14 -31.61 23.76 -16.94
N ALA A 15 -32.59 23.61 -17.83
CA ALA A 15 -33.07 22.31 -18.27
C ALA A 15 -32.01 21.52 -19.06
N ILE A 16 -31.21 22.21 -19.89
CA ILE A 16 -30.11 21.58 -20.66
C ILE A 16 -28.95 21.17 -19.75
N VAL A 17 -28.63 21.97 -18.72
CA VAL A 17 -27.51 21.71 -17.79
C VAL A 17 -27.89 20.77 -16.63
N GLY A 18 -29.17 20.73 -16.25
CA GLY A 18 -29.67 19.95 -15.11
C GLY A 18 -29.76 18.44 -15.35
N CYS A 19 -29.83 17.99 -16.60
CA CYS A 19 -29.77 16.58 -16.96
C CYS A 19 -28.32 16.14 -17.08
N SER A 20 -27.72 15.65 -16.00
CA SER A 20 -26.45 14.92 -16.04
C SER A 20 -26.68 13.45 -15.71
N ASP A 21 -26.29 12.55 -16.61
CA ASP A 21 -26.34 11.10 -16.39
C ASP A 21 -25.31 10.60 -15.35
N ILE A 22 -24.46 11.50 -14.85
CA ILE A 22 -23.40 11.21 -13.89
C ILE A 22 -23.95 11.27 -12.47
N GLN A 23 -24.27 10.09 -11.92
CA GLN A 23 -24.68 9.95 -10.53
C GLN A 23 -23.46 10.02 -9.59
N ARG A 24 -23.38 11.06 -8.76
CA ARG A 24 -22.26 11.30 -7.82
C ARG A 24 -22.53 10.88 -6.37
N HIS A 25 -23.72 10.34 -6.12
CA HIS A 25 -24.15 9.88 -4.80
C HIS A 25 -24.79 8.49 -4.88
N PRO A 26 -24.72 7.67 -3.82
CA PRO A 26 -25.39 6.39 -3.80
C PRO A 26 -26.87 6.51 -4.15
N SER A 27 -27.37 5.61 -5.00
CA SER A 27 -28.77 5.57 -5.40
C SER A 27 -29.66 5.05 -4.27
N ARG A 28 -30.97 5.32 -4.36
CA ARG A 28 -31.95 4.73 -3.45
C ARG A 28 -31.97 3.22 -3.60
N THR A 29 -31.95 2.51 -2.48
CA THR A 29 -31.99 1.04 -2.45
C THR A 29 -33.37 0.59 -1.96
N TYR A 30 -34.01 -0.32 -2.69
CA TYR A 30 -35.25 -0.97 -2.26
C TYR A 30 -34.90 -2.14 -1.33
N MET A 31 -35.53 -2.20 -0.15
CA MET A 31 -35.29 -3.20 0.91
C MET A 31 -33.82 -3.26 1.42
N PRO A 32 -33.34 -2.23 2.15
CA PRO A 32 -31.95 -2.16 2.61
C PRO A 32 -31.68 -2.87 3.96
N ASP A 33 -32.62 -3.65 4.50
CA ASP A 33 -32.62 -4.17 5.87
C ASP A 33 -31.43 -5.09 6.21
N MET A 34 -30.83 -5.71 5.19
CA MET A 34 -29.60 -6.51 5.30
C MET A 34 -28.49 -6.05 4.34
N ALA A 35 -28.65 -4.91 3.67
CA ALA A 35 -27.67 -4.42 2.71
C ALA A 35 -26.35 -3.97 3.38
N SER A 36 -26.44 -3.46 4.60
CA SER A 36 -25.29 -3.04 5.40
C SER A 36 -25.07 -4.02 6.55
N SER A 37 -23.83 -4.50 6.69
CA SER A 37 -23.43 -5.37 7.79
C SER A 37 -23.59 -4.64 9.13
N ARG A 38 -24.20 -5.31 10.12
CA ARG A 38 -24.20 -4.84 11.51
C ARG A 38 -22.87 -5.14 12.21
N ALA A 39 -22.15 -6.15 11.74
CA ALA A 39 -20.83 -6.47 12.22
C ALA A 39 -19.80 -5.49 11.64
N TYR A 40 -18.68 -5.31 12.35
CA TYR A 40 -17.57 -4.52 11.85
C TYR A 40 -16.77 -5.32 10.83
N GLU A 41 -16.82 -4.88 9.58
CA GLU A 41 -15.92 -5.36 8.52
C GLU A 41 -14.50 -4.85 8.76
N THR A 42 -13.50 -5.51 8.15
CA THR A 42 -12.06 -5.25 8.35
C THR A 42 -11.69 -3.76 8.24
N TYR A 43 -12.25 -3.07 7.25
CA TYR A 43 -12.00 -1.65 6.96
C TYR A 43 -13.20 -0.73 7.30
N ALA A 44 -14.20 -1.20 8.06
CA ALA A 44 -15.32 -0.37 8.46
C ALA A 44 -14.90 0.78 9.40
N SER A 45 -15.57 1.93 9.33
CA SER A 45 -15.34 3.02 10.29
C SER A 45 -15.66 2.55 11.71
N THR A 46 -14.89 2.98 12.71
CA THR A 46 -15.10 2.72 14.15
C THR A 46 -15.77 3.87 14.88
N ASP A 47 -16.25 4.90 14.18
CA ASP A 47 -16.79 6.12 14.79
C ASP A 47 -17.96 5.84 15.76
N ASN A 48 -18.77 4.82 15.47
CA ASN A 48 -19.85 4.40 16.35
C ASN A 48 -19.35 3.79 17.69
N LEU A 49 -18.18 3.14 17.71
CA LEU A 49 -17.56 2.67 18.95
C LEU A 49 -17.04 3.86 19.76
N ASP A 50 -16.36 4.78 19.09
CA ASP A 50 -15.80 5.98 19.73
C ASP A 50 -16.89 6.89 20.32
N SER A 51 -18.05 7.03 19.67
CA SER A 51 -19.18 7.80 20.20
C SER A 51 -19.79 7.21 21.48
N HIS A 52 -19.57 5.92 21.73
CA HIS A 52 -19.94 5.24 22.97
C HIS A 52 -18.76 5.12 23.96
N GLY A 53 -17.64 5.79 23.68
CA GLY A 53 -16.44 5.75 24.52
C GLY A 53 -15.66 4.43 24.44
N ILE A 54 -15.99 3.54 23.50
CA ILE A 54 -15.34 2.24 23.33
C ILE A 54 -14.05 2.42 22.53
N LYS A 55 -12.90 2.11 23.14
CA LYS A 55 -11.60 2.15 22.48
C LYS A 55 -11.26 0.80 21.85
N TYR A 56 -11.37 0.75 20.53
CA TYR A 56 -10.99 -0.42 19.75
C TYR A 56 -9.71 -0.15 18.95
N SER A 57 -8.67 -0.93 19.24
CA SER A 57 -7.43 -0.95 18.46
C SER A 57 -7.41 -2.18 17.57
N ARG A 58 -7.20 -2.00 16.27
CA ARG A 58 -6.99 -3.10 15.32
C ARG A 58 -5.60 -3.76 15.44
N LYS A 59 -4.73 -3.23 16.31
CA LYS A 59 -3.38 -3.76 16.49
C LYS A 59 -3.38 -4.88 17.53
N PRO A 60 -2.71 -6.02 17.26
CA PRO A 60 -2.49 -7.05 18.27
C PRO A 60 -1.57 -6.52 19.38
N VAL A 61 -1.61 -7.20 20.54
CA VAL A 61 -0.71 -6.88 21.65
C VAL A 61 0.74 -7.21 21.22
N PRO A 62 1.73 -6.34 21.49
CA PRO A 62 3.12 -6.60 21.14
C PRO A 62 3.61 -7.94 21.71
N GLY A 63 4.34 -8.71 20.89
CA GLY A 63 4.89 -10.02 21.27
C GLY A 63 3.94 -11.21 21.07
N THR A 64 2.68 -10.99 20.67
CA THR A 64 1.80 -12.12 20.31
C THR A 64 2.24 -12.77 19.00
N VAL A 65 2.28 -14.10 18.98
CA VAL A 65 2.57 -14.89 17.77
C VAL A 65 1.31 -15.68 17.39
N LYS A 66 0.85 -15.50 16.15
CA LYS A 66 -0.29 -16.25 15.62
C LYS A 66 0.14 -17.67 15.25
N ARG A 67 -0.75 -18.64 15.47
CA ARG A 67 -0.54 -20.04 15.07
C ARG A 67 -0.36 -20.16 13.56
N GLY A 68 0.68 -20.88 13.13
CA GLY A 68 0.96 -21.15 11.72
C GLY A 68 1.76 -20.06 11.00
N GLU A 69 2.14 -18.98 11.69
CA GLU A 69 3.09 -18.00 11.15
C GLU A 69 4.53 -18.44 11.39
N LEU A 70 5.46 -17.93 10.57
CA LEU A 70 6.89 -18.02 10.85
C LEU A 70 7.23 -17.23 12.11
N PHE A 71 8.31 -17.64 12.78
CA PHE A 71 8.84 -16.85 13.89
C PHE A 71 9.22 -15.45 13.43
N PRO A 72 9.01 -14.42 14.27
CA PRO A 72 9.44 -13.07 13.95
C PRO A 72 10.96 -13.05 13.74
N PHE A 73 11.45 -12.03 13.03
CA PHE A 73 12.88 -11.82 12.89
C PHE A 73 13.54 -11.79 14.28
N PRO A 74 14.63 -12.54 14.51
CA PRO A 74 15.14 -12.79 15.86
C PRO A 74 15.82 -11.58 16.50
N LEU A 75 16.15 -10.56 15.71
CA LEU A 75 16.77 -9.33 16.17
C LEU A 75 15.76 -8.19 16.22
N ALA A 76 15.85 -7.35 17.25
CA ALA A 76 15.05 -6.14 17.35
C ALA A 76 15.50 -5.11 16.31
N LYS A 77 14.58 -4.22 15.90
CA LYS A 77 14.91 -3.08 15.07
C LYS A 77 15.83 -2.11 15.83
N ASP A 78 16.92 -1.73 15.20
CA ASP A 78 17.89 -0.76 15.70
C ASP A 78 17.23 0.61 15.91
N ALA A 79 17.72 1.34 16.91
CA ALA A 79 17.41 2.74 17.07
C ALA A 79 18.01 3.56 15.91
N ALA A 80 17.46 4.75 15.67
CA ALA A 80 18.01 5.63 14.64
C ALA A 80 19.49 5.96 14.93
N GLY A 81 20.39 5.64 13.99
CA GLY A 81 21.83 5.84 14.13
C GLY A 81 22.61 4.63 14.68
N ASP A 82 21.92 3.58 15.13
CA ASP A 82 22.55 2.30 15.50
C ASP A 82 22.53 1.34 14.30
N SER A 83 23.56 0.51 14.20
CA SER A 83 23.69 -0.54 13.19
C SER A 83 24.14 -1.88 13.79
N THR A 84 24.04 -2.02 15.12
CA THR A 84 24.47 -3.21 15.83
C THR A 84 23.70 -4.43 15.36
N ASN A 85 22.36 -4.40 15.36
CA ASN A 85 21.57 -5.53 14.90
C ASN A 85 21.61 -5.68 13.37
N TYR A 86 21.73 -4.60 12.61
CA TYR A 86 21.98 -4.68 11.16
C TYR A 86 23.23 -5.49 10.82
N ASN A 87 24.31 -5.32 11.60
CA ASN A 87 25.54 -6.08 11.42
C ASN A 87 25.41 -7.52 11.92
N LEU A 88 24.70 -7.75 13.04
CA LEU A 88 24.41 -9.09 13.55
C LEU A 88 23.51 -9.89 12.60
N ALA A 89 22.61 -9.23 11.87
CA ALA A 89 21.69 -9.84 10.91
C ALA A 89 22.40 -10.63 9.80
N LYS A 90 23.67 -10.33 9.52
CA LYS A 90 24.52 -11.12 8.61
C LYS A 90 24.61 -12.59 8.98
N GLN A 91 24.44 -12.92 10.26
CA GLN A 91 24.50 -14.30 10.76
C GLN A 91 23.14 -15.02 10.64
N VAL A 92 22.05 -14.29 10.42
CA VAL A 92 20.70 -14.85 10.29
C VAL A 92 20.56 -15.49 8.92
N GLN A 93 20.27 -16.79 8.92
CA GLN A 93 20.06 -17.57 7.69
C GLN A 93 18.60 -17.51 7.27
N ASN A 94 18.36 -17.52 5.96
CA ASN A 94 17.03 -17.64 5.41
C ASN A 94 16.41 -19.00 5.80
N PRO A 95 15.29 -19.03 6.53
CA PRO A 95 14.67 -20.29 6.97
C PRO A 95 13.90 -20.99 5.84
N LEU A 96 13.69 -20.32 4.70
CA LEU A 96 12.98 -20.87 3.56
C LEU A 96 13.91 -21.73 2.70
N LYS A 97 13.31 -22.74 2.07
CA LYS A 97 14.01 -23.53 1.05
C LYS A 97 14.22 -22.68 -0.20
N ALA A 98 15.15 -23.10 -1.05
CA ALA A 98 15.30 -22.52 -2.37
C ALA A 98 13.97 -22.54 -3.13
N LEU A 99 13.64 -21.41 -3.76
CA LEU A 99 12.39 -21.22 -4.46
C LEU A 99 12.34 -22.09 -5.72
N SER A 100 11.19 -22.72 -5.95
CA SER A 100 10.86 -23.37 -7.21
C SER A 100 10.69 -22.33 -8.33
N PRO A 101 10.68 -22.75 -9.62
CA PRO A 101 10.46 -21.83 -10.74
C PRO A 101 9.13 -21.06 -10.64
N VAL A 102 8.08 -21.67 -10.09
CA VAL A 102 6.78 -21.03 -9.90
C VAL A 102 6.86 -19.96 -8.80
N GLU A 103 7.53 -20.27 -7.70
CA GLU A 103 7.73 -19.30 -6.61
C GLU A 103 8.66 -18.16 -7.02
N MET A 104 9.65 -18.43 -7.88
CA MET A 104 10.52 -17.39 -8.44
C MET A 104 9.74 -16.40 -9.32
N HIS A 105 8.79 -16.88 -10.13
CA HIS A 105 7.93 -16.00 -10.90
C HIS A 105 7.03 -15.13 -10.01
N GLU A 106 6.52 -15.70 -8.90
CA GLU A 106 5.78 -14.92 -7.91
C GLU A 106 6.67 -13.91 -7.17
N ALA A 107 7.91 -14.28 -6.85
CA ALA A 107 8.88 -13.37 -6.26
C ALA A 107 9.20 -12.19 -7.19
N GLU A 108 9.35 -12.45 -8.50
CA GLU A 108 9.49 -11.38 -9.50
C GLU A 108 8.27 -10.45 -9.51
N ARG A 109 7.05 -11.01 -9.51
CA ARG A 109 5.81 -10.21 -9.46
C ARG A 109 5.77 -9.33 -8.21
N LEU A 110 6.09 -9.88 -7.04
CA LEU A 110 6.14 -9.16 -5.77
C LEU A 110 7.22 -8.07 -5.78
N TYR A 111 8.39 -8.37 -6.34
CA TYR A 111 9.47 -7.39 -6.52
C TYR A 111 9.01 -6.24 -7.42
N LEU A 112 8.42 -6.51 -8.58
CA LEU A 112 7.99 -5.47 -9.52
C LEU A 112 6.91 -4.54 -8.92
N VAL A 113 6.02 -5.08 -8.10
CA VAL A 113 4.96 -4.30 -7.42
C VAL A 113 5.52 -3.42 -6.30
N ASN A 114 6.41 -3.97 -5.45
CA ASN A 114 6.81 -3.31 -4.20
C ASN A 114 8.16 -2.59 -4.29
N CYS A 115 9.08 -3.08 -5.10
CA CYS A 115 10.48 -2.63 -5.15
C CYS A 115 10.87 -2.04 -6.52
N GLY A 116 10.38 -2.65 -7.61
CA GLY A 116 10.73 -2.29 -8.99
C GLY A 116 10.29 -0.88 -9.39
N ILE A 117 9.30 -0.32 -8.68
CA ILE A 117 8.88 1.08 -8.86
C ILE A 117 10.02 2.08 -8.58
N CYS A 118 10.94 1.72 -7.68
CA CYS A 118 12.15 2.47 -7.35
C CYS A 118 13.38 1.86 -8.03
N HIS A 119 13.60 0.55 -7.84
CA HIS A 119 14.84 -0.13 -8.24
C HIS A 119 14.87 -0.61 -9.70
N GLY A 120 13.77 -0.46 -10.45
CA GLY A 120 13.66 -0.89 -11.84
C GLY A 120 13.45 -2.40 -11.98
N SER A 121 12.91 -2.83 -13.12
CA SER A 121 12.73 -4.26 -13.42
C SER A 121 14.06 -5.00 -13.60
N LYS A 122 15.14 -4.28 -13.90
CA LYS A 122 16.49 -4.81 -14.10
C LYS A 122 17.36 -4.73 -12.85
N LEU A 123 16.79 -4.38 -11.69
CA LEU A 123 17.53 -4.25 -10.43
C LEU A 123 18.63 -3.17 -10.49
N ASP A 124 18.56 -2.24 -11.45
CA ASP A 124 19.63 -1.30 -11.77
C ASP A 124 19.52 0.04 -11.03
N GLY A 125 18.51 0.20 -10.18
CA GLY A 125 18.18 1.47 -9.53
C GLY A 125 17.40 2.42 -10.45
N ASN A 126 16.95 1.96 -11.62
CA ASN A 126 16.29 2.81 -12.61
C ASN A 126 14.80 2.50 -12.77
N GLY A 127 14.05 2.59 -11.67
CA GLY A 127 12.60 2.50 -11.68
C GLY A 127 11.91 3.77 -12.18
N PRO A 128 10.59 3.73 -12.46
CA PRO A 128 9.82 4.89 -12.93
C PRO A 128 9.90 6.12 -12.03
N LEU A 129 10.17 5.95 -10.73
CA LEU A 129 10.33 7.07 -9.79
C LEU A 129 11.64 7.84 -9.95
N TYR A 130 12.72 7.17 -10.38
CA TYR A 130 14.00 7.80 -10.68
C TYR A 130 14.12 8.17 -12.17
N ASN A 131 13.78 7.23 -13.05
CA ASN A 131 13.70 7.40 -14.51
C ASN A 131 14.88 8.18 -15.12
N GLY A 132 16.11 7.71 -14.88
CA GLY A 132 17.33 8.35 -15.37
C GLY A 132 17.56 9.77 -14.82
N GLY A 133 16.97 10.08 -13.66
CA GLY A 133 16.98 11.42 -13.05
C GLY A 133 15.84 12.33 -13.49
N ASN A 134 14.98 11.90 -14.41
CA ASN A 134 13.82 12.66 -14.90
C ASN A 134 12.51 12.31 -14.17
N GLY A 135 12.55 11.39 -13.22
CA GLY A 135 11.40 11.01 -12.41
C GLY A 135 11.11 11.98 -11.28
N PRO A 136 10.03 11.77 -10.51
CA PRO A 136 9.69 12.59 -9.35
C PRO A 136 10.78 12.65 -8.27
N TYR A 137 11.69 11.67 -8.23
CA TYR A 137 12.79 11.60 -7.27
C TYR A 137 14.14 11.62 -7.99
N ALA A 138 14.95 12.63 -7.67
CA ALA A 138 16.25 12.84 -8.32
C ALA A 138 17.38 11.91 -7.80
N ALA A 139 17.23 11.35 -6.60
CA ALA A 139 18.22 10.46 -6.02
C ALA A 139 18.01 9.02 -6.53
N ALA A 140 19.01 8.47 -7.23
CA ALA A 140 19.00 7.09 -7.68
C ALA A 140 19.04 6.13 -6.47
N PRO A 141 18.12 5.17 -6.37
CA PRO A 141 18.27 4.04 -5.46
C PRO A 141 19.54 3.24 -5.75
N LYS A 142 20.01 2.47 -4.76
CA LYS A 142 21.13 1.55 -4.96
C LYS A 142 20.82 0.55 -6.09
N ASN A 143 21.83 0.28 -6.91
CA ASN A 143 21.78 -0.75 -7.93
C ASN A 143 21.96 -2.13 -7.29
N LEU A 144 20.92 -2.96 -7.31
CA LEU A 144 20.90 -4.27 -6.69
C LEU A 144 21.57 -5.35 -7.56
N ALA A 145 21.82 -5.08 -8.85
CA ALA A 145 22.48 -6.00 -9.78
C ALA A 145 24.00 -5.86 -9.82
N SER A 146 24.56 -4.70 -9.48
CA SER A 146 25.99 -4.42 -9.68
C SER A 146 26.71 -3.74 -8.51
N ASP A 147 26.00 -3.22 -7.50
CA ASP A 147 26.66 -2.61 -6.34
C ASP A 147 27.38 -3.70 -5.51
N PRO A 148 28.72 -3.62 -5.34
CA PRO A 148 29.47 -4.65 -4.62
C PRO A 148 29.04 -4.81 -3.16
N GLY A 149 28.52 -3.76 -2.54
CA GLY A 149 28.01 -3.83 -1.17
C GLY A 149 26.70 -4.60 -1.07
N VAL A 150 25.84 -4.50 -2.10
CA VAL A 150 24.58 -5.25 -2.16
C VAL A 150 24.81 -6.70 -2.58
N LEU A 151 25.66 -6.96 -3.57
CA LEU A 151 25.93 -8.32 -4.06
C LEU A 151 26.57 -9.23 -3.01
N ASN A 152 27.30 -8.65 -2.05
CA ASN A 152 27.92 -9.38 -0.95
C ASN A 152 27.08 -9.35 0.35
N MET A 153 25.85 -8.80 0.29
CA MET A 153 24.97 -8.71 1.45
C MET A 153 24.31 -10.06 1.71
N PRO A 154 24.47 -10.67 2.91
CA PRO A 154 23.79 -11.92 3.25
C PRO A 154 22.27 -11.72 3.37
N ASP A 155 21.49 -12.76 3.12
CA ASP A 155 20.02 -12.76 3.16
C ASP A 155 19.45 -12.10 4.43
N GLY A 156 19.98 -12.44 5.60
CA GLY A 156 19.52 -11.87 6.87
C GLY A 156 19.72 -10.35 6.95
N GLN A 157 20.78 -9.83 6.35
CA GLN A 157 21.05 -8.39 6.28
C GLN A 157 20.18 -7.69 5.21
N MET A 158 19.80 -8.40 4.13
CA MET A 158 18.82 -7.88 3.15
C MET A 158 17.40 -7.81 3.71
N PHE A 159 17.05 -8.74 4.62
CA PHE A 159 15.71 -8.82 5.22
C PHE A 159 15.48 -7.85 6.39
N TYR A 160 16.55 -7.47 7.10
CA TYR A 160 16.52 -6.59 8.27
C TYR A 160 16.21 -5.12 7.92
#